data_AF-A0A3C0W0C0-F1
#
_entry.id   AF-A0A3C0W0C0-F1
#
_cell.length_a   1.000
_cell.length_b   1.000
_cell.length_c   1.000
_cell.angle_alpha   90.00
_cell.angle_beta   90.00
_cell.angle_gamma   90.00
#
_symmetry.space_group_name_H-M   'P 1'
#
loop_
_entity.id
_entity.type
_entity.pdbx_description
1 polymer ?
#
loop_
_entity_poly.entity_id
_entity_poly.type
_entity_poly.pdbx_seq_one_letter_code
_entity_poly.pdbx_strand_id
1 'polypeptide(L)'
;KKQTSTNEQSWDRDDTRFDRSFFQNNFPNYFKVVLGATERNMALAIRTGKHEYVGQRIKRISGADLHMELLSGKEQKISFSEIGSVDLRPK
;
A
#
# COMPACT_ATOMS: atom_id res chain seq x y z
N LYS A 1 15.61 13.56 9.58
CA LYS A 1 14.81 12.59 10.35
C LYS A 1 13.46 13.23 10.71
N LYS A 2 12.42 13.04 9.90
CA LYS A 2 11.01 13.42 10.13
C LYS A 2 10.22 12.48 9.19
N GLN A 3 9.19 11.72 9.53
CA GLN A 3 8.26 11.75 10.66
C GLN A 3 7.56 10.38 10.66
N THR A 4 7.92 9.48 11.57
CA THR A 4 7.18 8.23 11.81
C THR A 4 6.02 8.56 12.74
N SER A 5 4.93 9.07 12.18
CA SER A 5 3.67 9.22 12.89
C SER A 5 2.77 8.09 12.46
N THR A 6 2.56 7.15 13.37
CA THR A 6 1.55 6.10 13.31
C THR A 6 0.16 6.74 13.38
N ASN A 7 -0.30 7.38 12.31
CA ASN A 7 -1.65 7.89 12.15
C ASN A 7 -1.98 7.87 10.66
N GLU A 8 -3.27 7.65 10.37
CA GLU A 8 -3.81 7.50 9.03
C GLU A 8 -3.14 8.41 8.00
N GLN A 9 -2.62 7.81 6.94
CA GLN A 9 -1.78 8.51 5.99
C GLN A 9 -2.29 8.26 4.58
N SER A 10 -2.71 9.33 3.94
CA SER A 10 -3.32 9.30 2.60
C SER A 10 -2.37 9.97 1.63
N TRP A 11 -2.09 9.30 0.53
CA TRP A 11 -1.34 9.81 -0.60
C TRP A 11 -2.25 9.85 -1.81
N ASP A 12 -2.18 10.93 -2.59
CA ASP A 12 -2.96 11.10 -3.81
C ASP A 12 -2.02 11.11 -5.03
N ARG A 13 -2.49 10.64 -6.19
CA ARG A 13 -1.69 10.60 -7.42
C ARG A 13 -1.29 11.99 -7.91
N ASP A 14 -2.04 13.02 -7.52
CA ASP A 14 -1.75 14.40 -7.89
C ASP A 14 -0.52 14.95 -7.14
N ASP A 15 -0.29 14.49 -5.91
CA ASP A 15 0.84 14.94 -5.07
C ASP A 15 2.03 13.97 -5.15
N THR A 16 1.74 12.68 -5.26
CA THR A 16 2.72 11.60 -5.11
C THR A 16 2.69 10.66 -6.30
N ARG A 17 3.87 10.40 -6.88
CA ARG A 17 4.00 9.38 -7.91
C ARG A 17 3.98 7.98 -7.30
N PHE A 18 2.96 7.21 -7.62
CA PHE A 18 2.90 5.79 -7.27
C PHE A 18 3.83 4.99 -8.19
N ASP A 19 5.08 4.86 -7.81
CA ASP A 19 6.03 3.97 -8.47
C ASP A 19 6.62 2.96 -7.49
N ARG A 20 7.38 2.01 -8.01
CA ARG A 20 8.04 0.99 -7.20
C ARG A 20 8.82 1.59 -6.03
N SER A 21 9.56 2.66 -6.26
CA SER A 21 10.39 3.32 -5.25
C SER A 21 9.52 3.95 -4.17
N PHE A 22 8.37 4.54 -4.53
CA PHE A 22 7.41 5.06 -3.56
C PHE A 22 6.99 3.97 -2.58
N PHE A 23 6.54 2.81 -3.07
CA PHE A 23 6.12 1.73 -2.19
C PHE A 23 7.29 1.16 -1.38
N GLN A 24 8.46 0.97 -2.01
CA GLN A 24 9.64 0.47 -1.31
C GLN A 24 10.13 1.41 -0.19
N ASN A 25 10.05 2.73 -0.39
CA ASN A 25 10.49 3.72 0.58
C ASN A 25 9.47 3.98 1.70
N ASN A 26 8.16 4.04 1.38
CA ASN A 26 7.11 4.33 2.35
C ASN A 26 6.65 3.09 3.11
N PHE A 27 6.65 1.93 2.45
CA PHE A 27 6.15 0.68 3.02
C PHE A 27 7.19 -0.44 3.09
N PRO A 28 8.45 -0.19 3.52
CA PRO A 28 9.49 -1.22 3.55
C PRO A 28 9.13 -2.41 4.46
N ASN A 29 8.31 -2.18 5.49
CA ASN A 29 7.84 -3.24 6.38
C ASN A 29 6.72 -4.10 5.76
N TYR A 30 5.97 -3.59 4.78
CA TYR A 30 4.88 -4.32 4.12
C TYR A 30 5.35 -5.35 3.10
N PHE A 31 6.63 -5.27 2.69
CA PHE A 31 7.30 -6.27 1.88
C PHE A 31 7.91 -7.40 2.71
N LYS A 32 7.97 -7.25 4.04
CA LYS A 32 8.53 -8.28 4.90
C LYS A 32 7.54 -9.43 5.06
N VAL A 33 8.07 -10.64 5.12
CA VAL A 33 7.30 -11.86 5.43
C VAL A 33 6.60 -11.74 6.79
N VAL A 34 7.25 -11.06 7.74
CA VAL A 34 6.72 -10.77 9.07
C VAL A 34 6.41 -9.29 9.17
N LEU A 35 5.14 -8.95 9.08
CA LEU A 35 4.63 -7.63 9.43
C LEU A 35 4.83 -7.40 10.94
N GLY A 36 5.31 -6.21 11.30
CA GLY A 36 5.41 -5.77 12.69
C GLY A 36 4.04 -5.72 13.37
N ALA A 37 4.01 -5.69 14.71
CA ALA A 37 2.76 -5.66 15.46
C ALA A 37 1.85 -4.48 15.06
N THR A 38 2.43 -3.36 14.64
CA THR A 38 1.73 -2.18 14.15
C THR A 38 1.13 -2.43 12.76
N GLU A 39 1.91 -2.91 11.80
CA GLU A 39 1.45 -3.20 10.44
C GLU A 39 0.41 -4.34 10.41
N ARG A 40 0.42 -5.25 11.39
CA ARG A 40 -0.66 -6.25 11.56
C ARG A 40 -2.01 -5.65 11.96
N ASN A 41 -2.01 -4.45 12.50
CA ASN A 41 -3.20 -3.69 12.86
C ASN A 41 -3.52 -2.58 11.85
N MET A 42 -2.71 -2.41 10.81
CA MET A 42 -2.93 -1.43 9.74
C MET A 42 -3.21 -2.13 8.42
N ALA A 43 -4.09 -1.55 7.64
CA ALA A 43 -4.45 -1.96 6.30
C ALA A 43 -4.13 -0.84 5.31
N LEU A 44 -3.63 -1.25 4.15
CA LEU A 44 -3.32 -0.41 3.01
C LEU A 44 -4.52 -0.48 2.07
N ALA A 45 -5.30 0.60 2.02
CA ALA A 45 -6.43 0.78 1.14
C ALA A 45 -5.95 1.51 -0.11
N ILE A 46 -5.85 0.80 -1.23
CA ILE A 46 -5.48 1.38 -2.51
C ILE A 46 -6.76 1.66 -3.28
N ARG A 47 -7.08 2.94 -3.45
CA ARG A 47 -8.24 3.37 -4.23
C ARG A 47 -7.82 3.55 -5.68
N THR A 48 -8.44 2.77 -6.54
CA THR A 48 -8.33 2.91 -7.99
C THR A 48 -9.55 3.63 -8.53
N GLY A 49 -9.49 4.06 -9.79
CA GLY A 49 -10.64 4.71 -10.44
C GLY A 49 -11.92 3.86 -10.50
N LYS A 50 -11.84 2.54 -10.27
CA LYS A 50 -13.00 1.62 -10.27
C LYS A 50 -13.30 1.01 -8.91
N HIS A 51 -12.28 0.66 -8.12
CA HIS A 51 -12.45 -0.08 -6.87
C HIS A 51 -11.43 0.31 -5.80
N GLU A 52 -11.78 0.15 -4.53
CA GLU A 52 -10.87 0.22 -3.40
C GLU A 52 -10.39 -1.18 -3.02
N TYR A 53 -9.08 -1.37 -2.96
CA TYR A 53 -8.42 -2.62 -2.62
C TYR A 53 -7.76 -2.50 -1.26
N VAL A 54 -8.34 -3.16 -0.25
CA VAL A 54 -7.83 -3.12 1.11
C VAL A 54 -7.02 -4.38 1.40
N GLY A 55 -5.72 -4.22 1.65
CA GLY A 55 -4.81 -5.33 1.92
C GLY A 55 -3.80 -5.04 3.02
N GLN A 56 -3.16 -6.11 3.50
CA GLN A 56 -2.29 -6.02 4.67
C GLN A 56 -0.80 -6.17 4.31
N ARG A 57 -0.49 -6.84 3.19
CA ARG A 57 0.90 -6.99 2.72
C ARG A 57 1.03 -6.81 1.23
N ILE A 58 2.24 -6.42 0.83
CA ILE A 58 2.64 -6.41 -0.57
C ILE A 58 3.47 -7.68 -0.81
N LYS A 59 2.98 -8.59 -1.66
CA LYS A 59 3.72 -9.81 -1.98
C LYS A 59 4.81 -9.57 -3.02
N ARG A 60 4.49 -8.80 -4.05
CA ARG A 60 5.40 -8.53 -5.15
C ARG A 60 5.16 -7.16 -5.71
N ILE A 61 6.22 -6.53 -6.22
CA ILE A 61 6.14 -5.30 -6.96
C ILE A 61 6.94 -5.44 -8.24
N SER A 62 6.30 -5.10 -9.35
CA SER A 62 6.85 -5.09 -10.70
C SER A 62 7.09 -3.65 -11.15
N GLY A 63 7.65 -3.46 -12.35
CA GLY A 63 7.96 -2.12 -12.87
C GLY A 63 6.72 -1.22 -13.03
N ALA A 64 5.56 -1.80 -13.36
CA ALA A 64 4.30 -1.07 -13.58
C ALA A 64 3.12 -1.57 -12.72
N ASP A 65 3.31 -2.67 -11.98
CA ASP A 65 2.24 -3.36 -11.25
C ASP A 65 2.64 -3.63 -9.79
N LEU A 66 1.67 -3.59 -8.90
CA LEU A 66 1.75 -3.99 -7.50
C LEU A 66 0.91 -5.24 -7.27
N HIS A 67 1.49 -6.28 -6.67
CA HIS A 67 0.78 -7.46 -6.20
C HIS A 67 0.68 -7.38 -4.68
N MET A 68 -0.53 -7.14 -4.19
CA MET A 68 -0.81 -7.08 -2.76
C MET A 68 -1.78 -8.18 -2.35
N GLU A 69 -1.64 -8.66 -1.12
CA GLU A 69 -2.59 -9.57 -0.52
C GLU A 69 -3.65 -8.77 0.22
N LEU A 70 -4.89 -8.91 -0.24
CA LEU A 70 -6.07 -8.30 0.36
C LEU A 70 -6.37 -8.94 1.72
N LEU A 71 -7.12 -8.24 2.57
CA LEU A 71 -7.59 -8.78 3.85
C LEU A 71 -8.46 -10.04 3.67
N SER A 72 -9.10 -10.17 2.51
CA SER A 72 -9.85 -11.37 2.12
C SER A 72 -8.95 -12.60 1.85
N GLY A 73 -7.61 -12.47 1.92
CA GLY A 73 -6.65 -13.54 1.60
C GLY A 73 -6.41 -13.74 0.09
N LYS A 74 -7.03 -12.92 -0.76
CA LYS A 74 -6.82 -12.94 -2.21
C LYS A 74 -5.63 -12.07 -2.60
N GLU A 75 -4.85 -12.52 -3.57
CA GLU A 75 -3.86 -11.66 -4.21
C GLU A 75 -4.54 -10.79 -5.27
N GLN A 76 -4.27 -9.49 -5.20
CA GLN A 76 -4.73 -8.52 -6.19
C GLN A 76 -3.53 -7.86 -6.86
N LYS A 77 -3.55 -7.88 -8.19
CA LYS A 77 -2.66 -7.08 -9.02
C LYS A 77 -3.30 -5.71 -9.26
N ILE A 78 -2.56 -4.65 -9.01
CA ILE A 78 -2.99 -3.26 -9.18
C ILE A 78 -1.93 -2.54 -10.01
N SER A 79 -2.32 -2.00 -11.17
CA SER A 79 -1.41 -1.25 -12.01
C SER A 79 -1.19 0.14 -11.41
N PHE A 80 0.05 0.63 -11.36
CA PHE A 80 0.33 1.96 -10.80
C PHE A 80 -0.44 3.09 -11.47
N SER A 81 -0.67 2.97 -12.78
CA SER A 81 -1.47 3.93 -13.56
C SER A 81 -2.94 3.99 -13.14
N GLU A 82 -3.47 2.94 -12.52
CA GLU A 82 -4.85 2.85 -12.05
C GLU A 82 -5.03 3.36 -10.62
N ILE A 83 -3.93 3.52 -9.87
CA ILE A 83 -3.95 4.02 -8.50
C ILE A 83 -4.30 5.51 -8.53
N GLY A 84 -5.41 5.86 -7.89
CA GLY A 84 -5.82 7.24 -7.67
C GLY A 84 -5.31 7.74 -6.32
N SER A 85 -5.54 6.96 -5.26
CA SER A 85 -5.05 7.27 -3.92
C SER A 85 -4.61 6.01 -3.18
N VAL A 86 -3.74 6.20 -2.19
CA VAL A 86 -3.32 5.16 -1.26
C VAL A 86 -3.57 5.68 0.14
N ASP A 87 -4.39 4.96 0.89
CA ASP A 87 -4.76 5.30 2.25
C ASP A 87 -4.24 4.21 3.18
N LEU A 88 -3.36 4.56 4.10
CA LEU A 88 -2.94 3.69 5.18
C LEU A 88 -3.79 3.98 6.40
N ARG A 89 -4.60 3.02 6.83
CA ARG A 89 -5.50 3.17 7.98
C ARG A 89 -5.46 1.96 8.90
N PRO A 90 -5.74 2.10 10.20
CA PRO A 90 -5.98 0.94 11.07
C PRO A 90 -7.16 0.11 10.53
N LYS A 91 -7.06 -1.22 10.68
CA LYS A 91 -8.10 -2.17 10.23
C LYS A 91 -9.34 -2.15 11.12
#